data_AF-A0A242C6W2-F1
#
_entry.id   AF-A0A242C6W2-F1
#
_cell.length_a   1.000
_cell.length_b   1.000
_cell.length_c   1.000
_cell.angle_alpha   90.00
_cell.angle_beta   90.00
_cell.angle_gamma   90.00
#
_symmetry.space_group_name_H-M   'P 1'
#
loop_
_entity.id
_entity.type
_entity.pdbx_description
1 polymer ?
#
loop_
_entity_poly.entity_id
_entity_poly.type
_entity_poly.pdbx_seq_one_letter_code
_entity_poly.pdbx_strand_id
1 'polypeptide(L)' 'MDVGKTIRFFRKQLNFRQKELVSKHMETSSISRIEKGEQSLKVEALVEILNTMSLTTE' A
#
# COMPACT_ATOMS: atom_id res chain seq x y z
N MET A 1 -11.59 7.52 7.94
CA MET A 1 -10.49 7.70 6.97
C MET A 1 -10.21 6.34 6.36
N ASP A 2 -10.14 6.23 5.03
CA ASP A 2 -9.97 4.95 4.34
C ASP A 2 -8.46 4.71 4.12
N VAL A 3 -7.90 3.72 4.84
CA VAL A 3 -6.47 3.39 4.82
C VAL A 3 -5.97 3.13 3.40
N GLY A 4 -6.78 2.48 2.56
CA GLY A 4 -6.43 2.22 1.16
C GLY A 4 -6.29 3.51 0.34
N LYS A 5 -7.19 4.47 0.55
CA LYS A 5 -7.10 5.79 -0.10
C LYS A 5 -5.88 6.57 0.37
N THR A 6 -5.52 6.48 1.65
CA THR A 6 -4.32 7.11 2.21
C THR A 6 -3.05 6.51 1.62
N ILE A 7 -2.96 5.18 1.52
CA ILE A 7 -1.84 4.49 0.84
C ILE A 7 -1.72 4.98 -0.61
N ARG A 8 -2.84 5.03 -1.36
CA ARG A 8 -2.85 5.51 -2.74
C ARG A 8 -2.36 6.95 -2.86
N PHE A 9 -2.76 7.81 -1.92
CA PHE A 9 -2.33 9.20 -1.89
C PHE A 9 -0.81 9.29 -1.74
N PHE A 10 -0.23 8.68 -0.71
CA PHE A 10 1.21 8.73 -0.47
C PHE A 10 2.02 8.06 -1.58
N ARG A 11 1.57 6.89 -2.06
CA ARG A 11 2.24 6.19 -3.17
C ARG A 11 2.37 7.10 -4.39
N LYS A 12 1.31 7.83 -4.75
CA LYS A 12 1.32 8.78 -5.87
C LYS A 12 2.21 9.99 -5.59
N GLN A 13 2.15 10.56 -4.39
CA GLN A 13 3.01 11.69 -3.99
C GLN A 13 4.50 11.34 -4.09
N LEU A 14 4.85 10.10 -3.72
CA LEU A 14 6.22 9.58 -3.77
C LEU A 14 6.61 9.01 -5.14
N ASN A 15 5.75 9.12 -6.16
CA ASN A 15 5.96 8.59 -7.52
C ASN A 15 6.17 7.07 -7.63
N PHE A 16 5.67 6.29 -6.67
CA PHE A 16 5.69 4.83 -6.74
C PHE A 16 4.58 4.30 -7.66
N ARG A 17 4.90 3.31 -8.48
CA ARG A 17 3.95 2.45 -9.18
C ARG A 17 3.49 1.33 -8.26
N GLN A 18 2.28 0.82 -8.45
CA GLN A 18 1.76 -0.29 -7.63
C GLN A 18 2.69 -1.52 -7.68
N LYS A 19 3.30 -1.82 -8.83
CA LYS A 19 4.25 -2.93 -8.98
C LYS A 19 5.50 -2.83 -8.08
N GLU A 20 5.82 -1.64 -7.61
CA GLU A 20 6.98 -1.40 -6.74
C GLU A 20 6.65 -1.67 -5.27
N LEU A 21 5.36 -1.82 -4.92
CA LEU A 21 4.91 -2.24 -3.58
C LEU A 21 4.70 -3.76 -3.48
N VAL A 22 4.99 -4.51 -4.54
CA VAL A 22 4.82 -5.97 -4.56
C VAL A 22 5.79 -6.62 -3.58
N SER A 23 5.27 -7.55 -2.79
CA SER A 23 6.05 -8.34 -1.84
C SER A 23 5.79 -9.83 -2.06
N LYS A 24 6.52 -10.69 -1.34
CA LYS A 24 6.32 -12.15 -1.34
C LYS A 24 4.87 -12.56 -1.04
N HIS A 25 4.13 -11.70 -0.33
CA HIS A 25 2.76 -11.96 0.11
C HIS A 25 1.72 -11.05 -0.56
N MET A 26 2.15 -10.17 -1.46
CA MET A 26 1.29 -9.15 -2.03
C MET A 26 1.57 -8.89 -3.50
N GLU A 27 0.60 -9.26 -4.33
CA GLU A 27 0.62 -8.98 -5.76
C GLU A 27 0.10 -7.58 -6.08
N THR A 28 0.45 -7.06 -7.27
CA THR A 28 -0.03 -5.77 -7.79
C THR A 28 -1.57 -5.68 -7.79
N SER A 29 -2.24 -6.79 -8.10
CA SER A 29 -3.71 -6.91 -8.09
C SER A 29 -4.29 -6.66 -6.69
N SER A 30 -3.64 -7.19 -5.66
CA SER A 30 -4.02 -7.00 -4.25
C SER A 30 -3.80 -5.55 -3.82
N ILE A 31 -2.67 -4.93 -4.19
CA ILE A 31 -2.41 -3.50 -3.92
C ILE A 31 -3.49 -2.63 -4.54
N SER A 32 -3.88 -2.90 -5.79
CA SER A 32 -4.95 -2.16 -6.47
C SER A 32 -6.30 -2.28 -5.76
N ARG A 33 -6.68 -3.48 -5.31
CA ARG A 33 -7.92 -3.71 -4.54
C ARG A 33 -7.88 -3.02 -3.17
N ILE A 34 -6.74 -3.08 -2.47
CA ILE A 34 -6.52 -2.37 -1.20
C ILE A 34 -6.74 -0.86 -1.40
N GLU A 35 -6.12 -0.26 -2.42
CA GLU A 35 -6.22 1.17 -2.70
C GLU A 35 -7.64 1.64 -3.06
N LYS A 36 -8.49 0.72 -3.51
CA LYS A 36 -9.90 0.98 -3.82
C LYS A 36 -10.85 0.68 -2.65
N GLY A 37 -10.35 0.09 -1.56
CA GLY A 37 -11.16 -0.39 -0.45
C GLY A 37 -11.91 -1.70 -0.73
N GLU A 38 -11.56 -2.40 -1.82
CA GLU A 38 -12.18 -3.67 -2.24
C GLU A 38 -11.60 -4.89 -1.50
N GLN A 39 -10.48 -4.71 -0.80
CA GLN A 39 -9.81 -5.76 -0.04
C GLN A 39 -9.36 -5.22 1.32
N SER A 40 -9.64 -5.99 2.38
CA SER A 40 -9.15 -5.71 3.73
C SER A 40 -7.63 -5.83 3.79
N LEU A 41 -6.98 -4.82 4.38
CA LEU A 41 -5.53 -4.80 4.58
C LEU A 41 -5.18 -5.40 5.95
N LYS A 42 -4.27 -6.38 5.96
CA LYS A 42 -3.68 -6.91 7.20
C LYS A 42 -2.59 -5.98 7.72
N VAL A 43 -2.31 -6.01 9.03
CA VAL A 43 -1.32 -5.12 9.65
C VAL A 43 0.09 -5.39 9.10
N GLU A 44 0.45 -6.64 8.88
CA GLU A 44 1.76 -7.02 8.32
C GLU A 44 1.94 -6.45 6.90
N ALA A 45 0.88 -6.56 6.09
CA ALA A 45 0.82 -6.01 4.75
C ALA A 45 0.91 -4.47 4.74
N LEU A 46 0.32 -3.80 5.73
CA LEU A 46 0.46 -2.35 5.90
C LEU A 46 1.91 -1.98 6.22
N VAL A 47 2.54 -2.68 7.16
CA VAL A 47 3.95 -2.43 7.55
C VAL A 47 4.88 -2.62 6.35
N GLU A 48 4.69 -3.67 5.55
CA GLU A 48 5.45 -3.89 4.32
C GLU A 48 5.31 -2.72 3.35
N ILE A 49 4.08 -2.29 3.05
CA ILE A 49 3.80 -1.17 2.15
C ILE A 49 4.47 0.12 2.64
N LEU A 50 4.36 0.43 3.94
CA LEU A 50 4.92 1.64 4.52
C LEU A 50 6.46 1.62 4.50
N ASN A 51 7.07 0.49 4.84
CA ASN A 51 8.52 0.30 4.77
C ASN A 51 9.04 0.48 3.33
N THR A 52 8.35 -0.08 2.32
CA THR A 52 8.73 0.12 0.91
C THR A 52 8.66 1.59 0.49
N MET A 53 7.67 2.33 1.00
CA MET A 53 7.54 3.76 0.74
C MET A 53 8.43 4.63 1.64
N SER A 54 9.24 4.03 2.52
CA SER A 54 10.03 4.74 3.54
C SER A 54 9.20 5.73 4.36
N LEU A 55 7.93 5.37 4.63
CA LEU A 55 7.04 6.12 5.50
C LEU A 55 7.21 5.61 6.93
N THR A 56 7.63 6.49 7.84
CA THR A 56 7.69 6.19 9.27
C THR A 56 6.30 6.31 9.90
N THR A 57 5.99 5.45 10.87
CA THR A 57 4.70 5.45 11.60
C THR A 57 4.72 6.35 12.85
N GLU A 58 5.45 7.46 12.81
CA GLU A 58 5.54 8.40 13.95
C GLU A 58 4.21 9.08 14.29
#